data_AF-A0A8T4ZG57-F1
#
_entry.id   AF-A0A8T4ZG57-F1
#
_cell.length_a   1.000
_cell.length_b   1.000
_cell.length_c   1.000
_cell.angle_alpha   90.00
_cell.angle_beta   90.00
_cell.angle_gamma   90.00
#
_symmetry.space_group_name_H-M   'P 1'
#
loop_
_entity.id
_entity.type
_entity.pdbx_description
1 polymer ?
#
loop_
_entity_poly.entity_id
_entity_poly.type
_entity_poly.pdbx_seq_one_letter_code
_entity_poly.pdbx_strand_id
1 'polypeptide(L)' 'MYAIKDGKLERKLPFCNRCGRGYFMADHGDRLTCGHCGFTIFKSEEKNRRRL' A
#
# COMPACT_ATOMS: atom_id res chain seq x y z
N MET A 1 1.07 -1.81 -7.33
CA MET A 1 1.87 -1.30 -8.45
C MET A 1 3.25 -1.92 -8.39
N TYR A 2 3.78 -2.33 -9.54
CA TYR A 2 5.13 -2.88 -9.65
C TYR A 2 6.07 -1.85 -10.26
N ALA A 3 7.35 -1.98 -9.97
CA ALA A 3 8.42 -1.25 -10.65
C ALA A 3 9.60 -2.19 -10.86
N ILE A 4 10.39 -1.91 -11.89
CA ILE A 4 11.66 -2.60 -12.11
C ILE A 4 12.74 -1.72 -11.48
N LYS A 5 13.51 -2.29 -10.57
CA LYS A 5 14.68 -1.65 -9.96
C LYS A 5 15.84 -2.64 -10.05
N ASP A 6 16.95 -2.23 -10.66
CA ASP A 6 18.15 -3.05 -10.85
C ASP A 6 17.86 -4.44 -11.46
N GLY A 7 16.94 -4.49 -12.43
CA GLY A 7 16.51 -5.73 -13.09
C GLY A 7 15.58 -6.62 -12.26
N LYS A 8 15.21 -6.22 -11.03
CA LYS A 8 14.28 -6.95 -10.17
C LYS A 8 12.90 -6.30 -10.15
N LEU A 9 11.87 -7.13 -10.13
CA LEU A 9 10.48 -6.68 -9.98
C LEU A 9 10.18 -6.40 -8.51
N GLU A 10 10.06 -5.12 -8.15
CA GLU A 10 9.70 -4.67 -6.81
C GLU A 10 8.23 -4.26 -6.74
N ARG A 11 7.61 -4.55 -5.59
CA ARG A 11 6.24 -4.14 -5.31
C ARG A 11 6.25 -2.82 -4.53
N LYS A 12 5.61 -1.79 -5.08
CA LYS A 12 5.53 -0.45 -4.47
C LYS A 12 4.40 -0.28 -3.46
N LEU A 13 3.29 -1.00 -3.62
CA LEU A 13 2.08 -0.87 -2.78
C LEU A 13 1.62 -2.23 -2.27
N PRO A 14 1.05 -2.32 -1.06
CA PRO A 14 0.54 -3.57 -0.53
C PRO A 14 -0.73 -4.01 -1.27
N PHE A 15 -1.04 -5.31 -1.19
CA PHE A 15 -2.32 -5.85 -1.66
C PHE A 15 -3.42 -5.63 -0.61
N CYS A 16 -4.66 -5.58 -1.06
CA CYS A 16 -5.83 -5.61 -0.20
C CYS A 16 -5.92 -6.98 0.49
N ASN A 17 -6.01 -6.98 1.81
CA ASN A 17 -6.20 -8.18 2.62
C ASN A 17 -7.52 -8.92 2.35
N ARG A 18 -8.55 -8.20 1.87
CA ARG A 18 -9.86 -8.78 1.54
C ARG A 18 -9.94 -9.30 0.11
N CYS A 19 -9.40 -8.55 -0.86
CA CYS A 19 -9.52 -8.88 -2.29
C CYS A 19 -8.35 -9.73 -2.80
N GLY A 20 -7.23 -9.78 -2.07
CA GLY A 20 -6.07 -10.59 -2.41
C GLY A 20 -5.15 -9.97 -3.45
N ARG A 21 -4.32 -10.83 -4.05
CA ARG A 21 -3.30 -10.45 -5.04
C ARG A 21 -3.94 -9.81 -6.26
N GLY A 22 -3.29 -8.78 -6.80
CA GLY A 22 -3.79 -7.99 -7.94
C GLY A 22 -4.53 -6.71 -7.53
N TYR A 23 -5.13 -6.68 -6.34
CA TYR A 23 -5.81 -5.49 -5.82
C TYR A 23 -4.86 -4.71 -4.91
N PHE A 24 -4.29 -3.62 -5.41
CA PHE A 24 -3.40 -2.77 -4.62
C PHE A 24 -4.16 -1.77 -3.77
N MET A 25 -3.65 -1.50 -2.58
CA MET A 25 -4.15 -0.39 -1.75
C MET A 25 -3.45 0.91 -2.15
N ALA A 26 -4.21 1.98 -2.30
CA ALA A 26 -3.73 3.34 -2.51
C ALA A 26 -3.24 3.94 -1.19
N ASP A 27 -2.10 4.65 -1.22
CA ASP A 27 -1.55 5.36 -0.08
C ASP A 27 -1.96 6.83 -0.13
N HIS A 28 -2.69 7.30 0.89
CA HIS A 28 -3.16 8.68 1.04
C HIS A 28 -2.37 9.49 2.09
N GLY A 29 -1.24 8.97 2.56
CA GLY A 29 -0.45 9.58 3.63
C GLY A 29 -0.82 9.00 5.00
N ASP A 30 -2.02 9.29 5.48
CA ASP A 30 -2.56 8.84 6.78
C ASP A 30 -3.18 7.43 6.74
N ARG A 31 -3.59 6.96 5.56
CA ARG A 31 -4.28 5.68 5.39
C ARG A 31 -3.93 4.96 4.09
N LEU A 32 -4.24 3.67 4.07
CA LEU A 32 -4.25 2.83 2.89
C LEU A 32 -5.69 2.44 2.56
N THR A 33 -6.13 2.63 1.31
CA THR A 33 -7.51 2.33 0.90
C THR A 33 -7.56 1.46 -0.36
N CYS A 34 -8.42 0.44 -0.36
CA CYS A 34 -8.68 -0.39 -1.54
C CYS A 34 -9.72 0.27 -2.44
N GLY A 35 -9.36 0.60 -3.68
CA GLY A 35 -10.29 1.18 -4.66
C GLY A 35 -11.37 0.22 -5.17
N HIS A 36 -11.25 -1.09 -4.94
CA HIS A 36 -12.24 -2.08 -5.38
C HIS A 36 -13.34 -2.33 -4.33
N CYS A 37 -12.98 -2.50 -3.06
CA CYS A 37 -13.93 -2.88 -2.00
C CYS A 37 -14.08 -1.85 -0.87
N GLY A 38 -13.38 -0.71 -0.95
CA GLY A 38 -13.44 0.37 0.05
C GLY A 38 -12.72 0.10 1.37
N PHE A 39 -12.12 -1.08 1.56
CA PHE A 39 -11.42 -1.40 2.80
C PHE A 39 -10.26 -0.45 3.08
N THR A 40 -10.19 0.07 4.31
CA THR A 40 -9.25 1.11 4.70
C THR A 40 -8.48 0.70 5.97
N ILE A 41 -7.17 0.94 5.97
CA ILE A 41 -6.28 0.80 7.13
C ILE A 41 -5.67 2.16 7.44
N PHE A 42 -5.88 2.68 8.64
CA PHE A 42 -5.22 3.90 9.11
C PHE A 42 -3.81 3.57 9.62
N LYS A 43 -2.83 4.40 9.26
CA LYS A 43 -1.45 4.27 9.73
C LYS A 43 -1.34 4.89 11.12
N SER A 44 -0.61 4.25 12.02
CA SER A 44 -0.32 4.85 13.33
C SER A 44 0.68 6.01 13.20
N GLU A 45 0.52 7.02 14.05
CA GLU A 45 1.42 8.17 14.19
C GLU A 45 2.90 7.77 14.35
N GLU A 46 3.16 6.68 15.06
CA GLU A 46 4.51 6.16 15.27
C GLU A 46 5.21 5.76 13.96
N LYS A 47 4.45 5.24 12.98
CA LYS A 47 4.98 4.84 11.68
C LYS A 47 5.27 6.03 10.77
N ASN A 48 4.57 7.15 10.97
CA ASN A 48 4.77 8.38 10.19
C ASN A 48 6.06 9.11 10.61
N ARG A 49 6.39 9.11 11.90
CA ARG A 49 7.64 9.71 12.41
C ARG A 49 8.92 9.03 11.95
N ARG A 50 8.89 7.74 11.58
CA ARG A 50 10.07 6.97 11.10
C ARG A 50 10.42 7.21 9.62
N ARG A 51 9.66 8.05 8.92
CA ARG A 51 9.93 8.45 7.52
C ARG A 51 10.60 9.84 7.41
N LEU A 52 10.80 10.53 8.55
CA LEU A 52 11.66 11.72 8.71
C LEU A 52 13.07 11.27 9.08
#